data_AF-A0A166TQE2-F1
#
_entry.id   AF-A0A166TQE2-F1
#
_cell.length_a   1.000
_cell.length_b   1.000
_cell.length_c   1.000
_cell.angle_alpha   90.00
_cell.angle_beta   90.00
_cell.angle_gamma   90.00
#
_symmetry.space_group_name_H-M   'P 1'
#
loop_
_entity.id
_entity.type
_entity.pdbx_description
1 polymer ?
#
loop_
_entity_poly.entity_id
_entity_poly.type
_entity_poly.pdbx_seq_one_letter_code
_entity_poly.pdbx_strand_id
1 'polypeptide(L)'
;MRAVLYILTALGVIGLAFWAYRENYATQQALSDADRLHANIRDAHARLAVLRAEWAYQNRPDRLRDLAELNFERLGLLPLHPDQFGLVDQIIYPAPPPLTITDPVDVSTMNADEEDPL
;
A
#
# COMPACT_ATOMS: atom_id res chain seq x y z
N MET A 1 -63.35 21.75 20.75
CA MET A 1 -62.51 20.59 21.11
C MET A 1 -62.25 19.68 19.91
N ARG A 2 -63.24 18.95 19.37
CA ARG A 2 -63.01 17.96 18.28
C ARG A 2 -62.47 18.55 16.97
N ALA A 3 -62.98 19.70 16.54
CA ALA A 3 -62.52 20.38 15.30
C ALA A 3 -61.04 20.79 15.37
N VAL A 4 -60.58 21.26 16.52
CA VAL A 4 -59.16 21.64 16.73
C VAL A 4 -58.25 20.43 16.61
N LEU A 5 -58.65 19.29 17.18
CA LEU A 5 -57.91 18.03 17.07
C LEU A 5 -57.83 17.58 15.61
N TYR A 6 -58.93 17.63 14.85
CA TYR A 6 -58.91 17.27 13.43
C TYR A 6 -57.98 18.17 12.61
N ILE A 7 -58.02 19.50 12.81
CA ILE A 7 -57.14 20.44 12.12
C ILE A 7 -55.67 20.16 12.45
N LEU A 8 -55.34 19.96 13.74
CA LEU A 8 -53.98 19.64 14.16
C LEU A 8 -53.48 18.33 13.54
N THR A 9 -54.32 17.29 13.51
CA THR A 9 -53.92 16.02 12.88
C THR A 9 -53.72 16.17 11.37
N ALA A 10 -54.58 16.92 10.68
CA ALA A 10 -54.43 17.17 9.25
C ALA A 10 -53.15 17.96 8.94
N LEU A 11 -52.83 18.99 9.73
CA LEU A 11 -51.58 19.73 9.62
C LEU A 11 -50.36 18.84 9.92
N GLY A 12 -50.46 17.94 10.90
CA GLY A 12 -49.43 16.96 11.19
C GLY A 12 -49.14 16.04 9.99
N VAL A 13 -50.18 15.51 9.35
CA VAL A 13 -50.04 14.65 8.16
C VAL A 13 -49.44 15.42 6.98
N ILE A 14 -49.86 16.67 6.75
CA ILE A 14 -49.29 17.52 5.69
C ILE A 14 -47.81 17.80 5.97
N GLY A 15 -47.44 18.09 7.22
CA GLY A 15 -46.05 18.29 7.62
C GLY A 15 -45.18 17.06 7.38
N LEU A 16 -45.68 15.86 7.72
CA LEU A 16 -44.99 14.61 7.47
C LEU A 16 -44.85 14.32 5.97
N ALA A 17 -45.88 14.60 5.17
CA ALA A 17 -45.83 14.42 3.72
C ALA A 17 -44.74 15.32 3.10
N PHE A 18 -44.67 16.59 3.51
CA PHE A 18 -43.63 17.52 3.06
C PHE A 18 -42.23 17.06 3.50
N TRP A 19 -42.09 16.62 4.76
CA TRP A 19 -40.82 16.13 5.27
C TRP A 19 -40.34 14.89 4.50
N ALA A 20 -41.21 13.90 4.28
CA ALA A 20 -40.88 12.68 3.55
C ALA A 20 -40.48 12.98 2.09
N TYR A 21 -41.19 13.90 1.43
CA TYR A 21 -40.83 14.31 0.07
C TYR A 21 -39.46 14.99 0.01
N ARG A 22 -39.18 15.90 0.95
CA ARG A 22 -37.87 16.56 1.07
C ARG A 22 -36.76 15.54 1.33
N GLU A 23 -36.98 14.60 2.24
CA GLU A 23 -35.99 13.58 2.61
C GLU A 23 -35.69 12.65 1.43
N ASN A 24 -36.71 12.27 0.66
CA ASN A 24 -36.54 11.50 -0.56
C ASN A 24 -35.65 12.25 -1.58
N TYR A 25 -35.88 13.54 -1.79
CA TYR A 25 -35.06 14.33 -2.71
C TYR A 25 -33.61 14.47 -2.22
N ALA A 26 -33.41 14.70 -0.92
CA ALA A 26 -32.07 14.77 -0.32
C ALA A 26 -31.31 13.44 -0.49
N THR A 27 -32.00 12.31 -0.34
CA THR A 27 -31.43 10.98 -0.54
C THR A 27 -31.04 10.75 -2.00
N GLN A 28 -31.92 11.10 -2.94
CA GLN A 28 -31.64 10.98 -4.38
C GLN A 28 -30.47 11.86 -4.81
N GLN A 29 -30.38 13.08 -4.26
CA GLN A 29 -29.26 13.97 -4.52
C GLN A 29 -27.93 13.38 -4.03
N ALA A 30 -27.89 12.88 -2.79
CA ALA A 30 -26.70 12.24 -2.24
C ALA A 30 -26.27 11.00 -3.06
N LEU A 31 -27.23 10.20 -3.53
CA LEU A 31 -26.95 9.05 -4.40
C LEU A 31 -26.36 9.50 -5.74
N SER A 32 -26.95 10.50 -6.39
CA SER A 32 -26.45 11.07 -7.65
C SER A 32 -25.03 11.62 -7.50
N ASP A 33 -24.74 12.30 -6.40
CA ASP A 33 -23.40 12.84 -6.14
C ASP A 33 -22.36 11.73 -5.95
N ALA A 34 -22.72 10.66 -5.23
CA ALA A 34 -21.89 9.48 -5.06
C ALA A 34 -21.61 8.77 -6.39
N ASP A 35 -22.63 8.60 -7.23
CA ASP A 35 -22.49 8.01 -8.56
C ASP A 35 -21.57 8.83 -9.46
N ARG A 36 -21.72 10.17 -9.43
CA ARG A 36 -20.82 11.08 -10.16
C ARG A 36 -19.38 10.96 -9.68
N LEU A 37 -19.17 10.89 -8.36
CA LEU A 37 -17.83 10.70 -7.80
C LEU A 37 -17.22 9.37 -8.24
N HIS A 38 -17.99 8.27 -8.18
CA HIS A 38 -17.53 6.96 -8.65
C HIS A 38 -17.17 6.96 -10.13
N ALA A 39 -17.96 7.63 -10.98
CA ALA A 39 -17.64 7.79 -12.40
C ALA A 39 -16.31 8.52 -12.60
N ASN A 40 -16.08 9.61 -11.86
CA ASN A 40 -14.82 10.36 -11.92
C ASN A 40 -13.62 9.51 -11.44
N ILE A 41 -13.78 8.72 -10.38
CA ILE A 41 -12.74 7.80 -9.89
C ILE A 41 -12.40 6.76 -10.96
N ARG A 42 -13.41 6.18 -11.63
CA ARG A 42 -13.20 5.21 -12.71
C ARG A 42 -12.43 5.84 -13.88
N ASP A 43 -12.80 7.06 -14.29
CA ASP A 43 -12.08 7.78 -15.35
C ASP A 43 -10.62 8.05 -14.97
N ALA A 44 -10.37 8.51 -13.73
CA ALA A 44 -9.02 8.73 -13.22
C ALA A 44 -8.18 7.44 -13.20
N HIS A 45 -8.76 6.31 -12.77
CA HIS A 45 -8.07 5.02 -12.82
C HIS A 45 -7.77 4.56 -14.25
N ALA A 46 -8.69 4.78 -15.19
CA ALA A 46 -8.44 4.46 -16.60
C ALA A 46 -7.26 5.28 -17.16
N ARG A 47 -7.21 6.57 -16.87
CA ARG A 47 -6.07 7.44 -17.24
C ARG A 47 -4.75 6.97 -16.60
N LEU A 48 -4.78 6.62 -15.32
CA LEU A 48 -3.59 6.09 -14.64
C LEU A 48 -3.10 4.77 -15.25
N ALA A 49 -4.00 3.90 -15.70
CA ALA A 49 -3.63 2.65 -16.36
C ALA A 49 -2.88 2.93 -17.67
N VAL A 50 -3.35 3.88 -18.48
CA VAL A 50 -2.68 4.32 -19.71
C VAL A 50 -1.31 4.91 -19.40
N LEU A 51 -1.23 5.84 -18.45
CA LEU A 51 0.05 6.47 -18.06
C LEU A 51 1.08 5.45 -17.55
N ARG A 52 0.63 4.44 -16.78
CA ARG A 52 1.50 3.34 -16.35
C ARG A 52 2.00 2.50 -17.52
N ALA A 53 1.15 2.25 -18.52
CA ALA A 53 1.55 1.53 -19.72
C ALA A 53 2.57 2.33 -20.55
N GLU A 54 2.36 3.64 -20.69
CA GLU A 54 3.31 4.53 -21.35
C GLU A 54 4.64 4.61 -20.61
N TRP A 55 4.61 4.71 -19.28
CA TRP A 55 5.81 4.69 -18.45
C TRP A 55 6.56 3.37 -18.61
N ALA A 56 5.85 2.23 -18.58
CA ALA A 56 6.45 0.92 -18.79
C ALA A 56 7.06 0.79 -20.19
N TYR A 57 6.42 1.35 -21.22
CA TYR A 57 6.96 1.38 -22.58
C TYR A 57 8.22 2.25 -22.72
N GLN A 58 8.27 3.39 -22.02
CA GLN A 58 9.45 4.26 -22.02
C GLN A 58 10.61 3.67 -21.21
N ASN A 59 10.34 2.94 -20.13
CA ASN A 59 11.35 2.34 -19.27
C ASN A 59 11.75 0.91 -19.66
N ARG A 60 11.43 0.45 -20.87
CA ARG A 60 11.89 -0.86 -21.34
C ARG A 60 13.42 -0.88 -21.40
N PRO A 61 14.10 -1.83 -20.74
CA PRO A 61 15.56 -1.83 -20.62
C PRO A 61 16.26 -1.89 -21.98
N ASP A 62 15.71 -2.67 -22.92
CA ASP A 62 16.27 -2.78 -24.28
C ASP A 62 16.22 -1.43 -25.01
N ARG A 63 15.08 -0.74 -24.99
CA ARG A 63 14.93 0.60 -25.56
C ARG A 63 15.88 1.62 -24.91
N LEU A 64 16.03 1.57 -23.59
CA LEU A 64 16.94 2.47 -22.88
C LEU A 64 18.40 2.22 -23.26
N ARG A 65 18.80 0.96 -23.47
CA ARG A 65 20.13 0.61 -23.98
C ARG A 65 20.35 1.13 -25.40
N ASP A 66 19.40 0.90 -26.30
CA ASP A 66 19.46 1.40 -27.68
C ASP A 66 19.58 2.94 -27.70
N LEU A 67 18.81 3.64 -26.86
CA LEU A 67 18.89 5.09 -26.74
C LEU A 67 20.22 5.58 -26.14
N ALA A 68 20.79 4.86 -25.19
CA ALA A 68 22.08 5.17 -24.59
C ALA A 68 23.22 5.01 -25.61
N GLU A 69 23.16 3.95 -26.43
CA GLU A 69 24.12 3.71 -27.51
C GLU A 69 24.02 4.79 -28.60
N LEU A 70 22.80 5.12 -29.04
CA LEU A 70 22.56 6.19 -30.02
C LEU A 70 23.04 7.57 -29.53
N ASN A 71 23.09 7.81 -28.21
CA ASN A 71 23.51 9.08 -27.62
C ASN A 71 24.85 8.98 -26.87
N PHE A 72 25.69 7.99 -27.24
CA PHE A 72 26.91 7.67 -26.50
C PHE A 72 27.87 8.85 -26.37
N GLU A 73 28.05 9.65 -27.44
CA GLU A 73 28.94 10.83 -27.41
C GLU A 73 28.63 11.81 -26.29
N ARG A 74 27.33 11.95 -25.94
CA ARG A 74 26.89 12.87 -24.89
C ARG A 74 26.79 12.20 -23.52
N LEU A 75 26.38 10.93 -23.49
CA LEU A 75 26.08 10.22 -22.25
C LEU A 75 27.29 9.49 -21.66
N GLY A 76 28.20 8.98 -22.50
CA GLY A 76 29.36 8.19 -22.09
C GLY A 76 29.02 6.92 -21.30
N LEU A 77 27.79 6.42 -21.44
CA LEU A 77 27.30 5.27 -20.67
C LEU A 77 27.70 3.96 -21.34
N LEU A 78 28.27 3.05 -20.54
CA LEU A 78 28.57 1.68 -20.95
C LEU A 78 27.62 0.72 -20.22
N PRO A 79 27.33 -0.46 -20.81
CA PRO A 79 26.57 -1.50 -20.13
C PRO A 79 27.22 -1.87 -18.79
N LEU A 80 26.40 -2.02 -17.77
CA LEU A 80 26.87 -2.48 -16.47
C LEU A 80 27.27 -3.95 -16.58
N HIS A 81 28.47 -4.30 -16.15
CA HIS A 81 29.00 -5.65 -16.21
C HIS A 81 29.21 -6.22 -14.79
N PRO A 82 29.01 -7.53 -14.55
CA PRO A 82 28.98 -8.09 -13.19
C PRO A 82 30.27 -7.89 -12.37
N ASP A 83 31.40 -7.79 -13.05
CA ASP A 83 32.73 -7.47 -12.51
C ASP A 83 32.88 -6.03 -12.00
N GLN A 84 31.95 -5.14 -12.34
CA GLN A 84 31.91 -3.76 -11.83
C GLN A 84 31.24 -3.67 -10.44
N PHE A 85 30.58 -4.74 -9.98
CA PHE A 85 30.08 -4.80 -8.60
C PHE A 85 31.19 -5.15 -7.62
N GLY A 86 31.21 -4.51 -6.47
CA GLY A 86 32.12 -4.85 -5.38
C GLY A 86 31.86 -6.25 -4.84
N LEU A 87 32.92 -6.93 -4.41
CA LEU A 87 32.83 -8.24 -3.76
C LEU A 87 32.32 -8.08 -2.32
N VAL A 88 31.71 -9.13 -1.77
CA VAL A 88 31.13 -9.11 -0.42
C VAL A 88 32.18 -8.82 0.66
N ASP A 89 33.42 -9.27 0.45
CA ASP A 89 34.57 -9.02 1.34
C ASP A 89 35.08 -7.57 1.30
N GLN A 90 34.66 -6.78 0.31
CA GLN A 90 34.98 -5.35 0.19
C GLN A 90 33.97 -4.48 0.96
N ILE A 91 32.91 -5.08 1.53
CA ILE A 91 31.90 -4.39 2.32
C ILE A 91 32.32 -4.40 3.79
N ILE A 92 32.52 -3.21 4.36
CA ILE A 92 32.82 -3.07 5.79
C ILE A 92 31.55 -3.39 6.58
N TYR A 93 31.56 -4.50 7.32
CA TYR A 93 30.48 -4.85 8.24
C TYR A 93 30.67 -4.15 9.59
N PRO A 94 29.57 -3.68 10.22
CA PRO A 94 29.64 -3.19 11.60
C PRO A 94 30.09 -4.31 12.54
N ALA A 95 30.84 -3.95 13.59
CA ALA A 95 31.24 -4.92 14.61
C ALA A 95 29.99 -5.60 15.21
N PRO A 96 29.99 -6.93 15.37
CA PRO A 96 28.90 -7.63 16.06
C PRO A 96 28.70 -7.02 17.45
N PRO A 97 27.45 -6.83 17.90
CA PRO A 97 27.21 -6.40 19.27
C PRO A 97 27.84 -7.42 20.23
N PRO A 98 28.38 -6.96 21.37
CA PRO A 98 28.98 -7.86 22.35
C PRO A 98 27.94 -8.90 22.79
N LEU A 99 28.30 -10.17 22.64
CA LEU A 99 27.48 -11.28 23.12
C LEU A 99 27.42 -11.20 24.64
N THR A 100 26.26 -10.86 25.17
CA THR A 100 26.00 -10.93 26.61
C THR A 100 25.56 -12.35 26.90
N ILE A 101 26.41 -13.15 27.53
CA ILE A 101 26.03 -14.50 27.99
C ILE A 101 25.11 -14.31 29.21
N THR A 102 23.79 -14.42 29.01
CA THR A 102 22.81 -14.18 30.06
C THR A 102 22.51 -15.41 30.92
N ASP A 103 22.83 -16.61 30.43
CA ASP A 103 22.54 -17.86 31.15
C ASP A 103 23.57 -18.96 30.81
N PRO A 104 24.70 -19.03 31.52
CA PRO A 104 25.69 -20.09 31.31
C PRO A 104 25.19 -21.41 31.92
N VAL A 105 25.04 -22.44 31.08
CA VAL A 105 24.79 -23.82 31.55
C VAL A 105 26.14 -24.49 31.79
N ASP A 106 26.42 -24.84 33.04
CA ASP A 106 27.61 -25.63 33.42
C ASP A 106 27.35 -27.11 33.08
N VAL A 107 28.19 -27.68 32.22
CA VAL A 107 28.11 -29.07 31.77
C VAL A 107 29.31 -29.86 32.31
N SER A 108 29.58 -29.72 33.60
CA SER A 108 30.57 -30.52 34.31
C SER A 108 29.85 -31.48 35.26
N THR A 109 29.44 -32.65 34.75
CA THR A 109 29.23 -33.94 35.48
C THR A 109 28.28 -34.87 34.70
N MET A 110 28.81 -35.64 33.74
CA MET A 110 28.12 -36.86 33.27
C MET A 110 29.06 -38.03 32.91
N ASN A 111 30.39 -37.94 33.12
CA ASN A 111 31.33 -39.01 32.75
C ASN A 111 32.47 -39.22 33.77
N ALA A 112 32.14 -39.61 35.00
CA ALA A 112 33.01 -40.22 36.03
C ALA A 112 32.15 -40.23 37.31
N ASP A 113 31.69 -41.34 37.89
CA ASP A 113 32.48 -42.50 38.32
C ASP A 113 31.60 -43.76 38.35
N GLU A 114 32.01 -44.81 37.64
CA GLU A 114 31.67 -46.20 37.98
C GLU A 114 32.79 -47.11 37.44
N GLU A 115 33.97 -47.00 38.04
CA GLU A 115 35.01 -48.03 37.97
C GLU A 115 35.16 -48.66 39.36
N ASP A 116 34.38 -49.72 39.58
CA ASP A 116 34.72 -50.81 40.49
C ASP A 116 35.93 -51.55 39.90
N PRO A 117 37.03 -51.72 40.66
CA PRO A 117 37.43 -53.10 40.91
C PRO A 117 38.14 -53.36 42.26
N LEU A 118 37.69 -54.44 42.91
CA LEU A 118 38.44 -55.56 43.52
C LEU A 118 39.64 -55.26 44.44
#